data_AF-A0A516NUA8-F1
#
_entry.id   AF-A0A516NUA8-F1
#
_cell.length_a   1.000
_cell.length_b   1.000
_cell.length_c   1.000
_cell.angle_alpha   90.00
_cell.angle_beta   90.00
_cell.angle_gamma   90.00
#
_symmetry.space_group_name_H-M   'P 1'
#
loop_
_entity.id
_entity.type
_entity.pdbx_description
1 polymer ?
#
loop_
_entity_poly.entity_id
_entity_poly.type
_entity_poly.pdbx_seq_one_letter_code
_entity_poly.pdbx_strand_id
1 'polypeptide(L)'
;MRTTFSSSVTAAVLAASTQEYTQRGWTVAETANGICLITDDNLAGIEVSGETAAYVRRFLRANNLSGPVIEIPGTERREIHLVTGVQKAAMALEALRAAGAIVHSDGAGIPLPPTQLSAAGSACWGVAPQEARWVPPVVAISAAVRAAVSGRKPQVARIAS
;
A
#
# COMPACT_ATOMS: atom_id res chain seq x y z
N MET A 1 -5.30 4.10 -42.05
CA MET A 1 -4.17 4.60 -41.23
C MET A 1 -4.37 4.06 -39.81
N ARG A 2 -3.57 3.05 -39.41
CA ARG A 2 -3.73 2.34 -38.13
C ARG A 2 -2.75 2.96 -37.14
N THR A 3 -3.25 3.62 -36.09
CA THR A 3 -2.43 4.25 -35.06
C THR A 3 -1.89 3.20 -34.09
N THR A 4 -0.65 2.74 -34.30
CA THR A 4 0.06 1.79 -33.43
C THR A 4 0.79 2.45 -32.25
N PHE A 5 0.50 3.71 -31.92
CA PHE A 5 1.23 4.49 -30.91
C PHE A 5 0.96 4.07 -29.44
N SER A 6 -0.06 3.24 -29.19
CA SER A 6 -0.51 2.90 -27.84
C SER A 6 0.44 2.00 -27.05
N SER A 7 1.19 1.10 -27.71
CA SER A 7 2.13 0.20 -27.00
C SER A 7 3.40 0.92 -26.57
N SER A 8 3.92 1.82 -27.41
CA SER A 8 5.17 2.55 -27.14
C SER A 8 5.05 3.52 -25.95
N VAL A 9 3.91 4.22 -25.83
CA VAL A 9 3.64 5.12 -24.70
C VAL A 9 3.51 4.33 -23.39
N THR A 10 2.81 3.19 -23.43
CA THR A 10 2.65 2.32 -22.25
C THR A 10 3.99 1.75 -21.79
N ALA A 11 4.84 1.31 -22.74
CA ALA A 11 6.18 0.82 -22.43
C ALA A 11 7.09 1.91 -21.85
N ALA A 12 7.04 3.14 -22.38
CA ALA A 12 7.80 4.27 -21.85
C ALA A 12 7.37 4.65 -20.43
N VAL A 13 6.06 4.63 -20.15
CA VAL A 13 5.52 4.89 -18.81
C VAL A 13 5.95 3.81 -17.81
N LEU A 14 5.91 2.53 -18.22
CA LEU A 14 6.40 1.43 -17.38
C LEU A 14 7.89 1.57 -17.10
N ALA A 15 8.71 1.82 -18.12
CA ALA A 15 10.15 2.00 -17.93
C ALA A 15 10.48 3.19 -16.99
N ALA A 16 9.79 4.32 -17.15
CA ALA A 16 9.94 5.47 -16.27
C ALA A 16 9.53 5.15 -14.82
N SER A 17 8.42 4.43 -14.64
CA SER A 17 7.94 4.01 -13.32
C SER A 17 8.90 3.02 -12.66
N THR A 18 9.39 2.01 -13.40
CA THR A 18 10.40 1.05 -12.94
C THR A 18 11.66 1.78 -12.47
N GLN A 19 12.13 2.76 -13.25
CA GLN A 19 13.30 3.56 -12.90
C GLN A 19 13.06 4.37 -11.63
N GLU A 20 11.91 5.03 -11.49
CA GLU A 20 11.55 5.79 -10.29
C GLU A 20 11.52 4.91 -9.04
N TYR A 21 10.93 3.71 -9.12
CA TYR A 21 10.90 2.77 -7.99
C TYR A 21 12.29 2.25 -7.65
N THR A 22 13.10 1.94 -8.66
CA THR A 22 14.49 1.49 -8.46
C THR A 22 15.34 2.58 -7.80
N GLN A 23 15.18 3.86 -8.20
CA GLN A 23 15.87 4.99 -7.59
C GLN A 23 15.51 5.20 -6.11
N ARG A 24 14.35 4.71 -5.67
CA ARG A 24 13.95 4.68 -4.25
C ARG A 24 14.59 3.53 -3.47
N GLY A 25 15.39 2.70 -4.13
CA GLY A 25 15.99 1.51 -3.55
C GLY A 25 15.01 0.34 -3.40
N TRP A 26 13.88 0.37 -4.13
CA TRP A 26 12.93 -0.73 -4.10
C TRP A 26 13.33 -1.82 -5.10
N THR A 27 13.24 -3.07 -4.67
CA THR A 27 13.37 -4.22 -5.57
C THR A 27 12.09 -4.35 -6.37
N VAL A 28 12.17 -4.22 -7.69
CA VAL A 28 11.02 -4.34 -8.59
C VAL A 28 11.25 -5.42 -9.63
N ALA A 29 10.18 -6.12 -9.99
CA ALA A 29 10.15 -7.09 -11.07
C ALA A 29 9.11 -6.68 -12.11
N GLU A 30 9.50 -6.73 -13.38
CA GLU A 30 8.54 -6.60 -14.47
C GLU A 30 7.75 -7.90 -14.64
N THR A 31 6.47 -7.74 -14.94
CA THR A 31 5.52 -8.82 -15.17
C THR A 31 4.78 -8.57 -16.47
N ALA A 32 4.05 -9.57 -16.97
CA ALA A 32 3.23 -9.42 -18.17
C ALA A 32 2.20 -8.28 -18.07
N ASN A 33 1.81 -7.89 -16.85
CA ASN A 33 0.73 -6.94 -16.59
C ASN A 33 1.23 -5.60 -16.02
N GLY A 34 2.54 -5.44 -15.78
CA GLY A 34 3.11 -4.23 -15.17
C GLY A 34 4.29 -4.53 -14.25
N ILE A 35 4.40 -3.81 -13.14
CA ILE A 35 5.54 -3.81 -12.23
C ILE A 35 5.10 -4.29 -10.85
N CYS A 36 5.81 -5.26 -10.28
CA CYS A 36 5.63 -5.65 -8.89
C CYS A 36 6.80 -5.16 -8.05
N LEU A 37 6.50 -4.60 -6.88
CA LEU A 37 7.43 -4.52 -5.76
C LEU A 37 7.66 -5.93 -5.22
N ILE A 38 8.91 -6.33 -5.09
CA ILE A 38 9.28 -7.55 -4.36
C ILE A 38 9.57 -7.16 -2.93
N THR A 39 8.77 -7.66 -2.00
CA THR A 39 8.95 -7.39 -0.58
C THR A 39 10.23 -8.02 -0.06
N ASP A 40 10.82 -7.35 0.93
CA ASP A 40 12.06 -7.78 1.56
C ASP A 40 12.02 -7.52 3.06
N ASP A 41 13.17 -7.72 3.68
CA ASP A 41 13.46 -7.52 5.09
C ASP A 41 13.12 -6.12 5.63
N ASN A 42 13.14 -5.10 4.77
CA ASN A 42 12.97 -3.69 5.12
C ASN A 42 11.61 -3.15 4.67
N LEU A 43 10.99 -3.74 3.65
CA LEU A 43 9.77 -3.25 3.04
C LEU A 43 8.76 -4.37 2.79
N ALA A 44 7.56 -4.20 3.33
CA ALA A 44 6.45 -5.14 3.22
C ALA A 44 5.14 -4.39 2.93
N GLY A 45 4.06 -5.13 2.71
CA GLY A 45 2.72 -4.58 2.50
C GLY A 45 1.71 -5.17 3.47
N ILE A 46 0.84 -4.32 4.02
CA ILE A 46 -0.34 -4.76 4.78
C ILE A 46 -1.58 -4.37 3.98
N GLU A 47 -2.30 -5.39 3.51
CA GLU A 47 -3.54 -5.19 2.80
C GLU A 47 -4.73 -5.27 3.76
N VAL A 48 -5.59 -4.26 3.67
CA VAL A 48 -6.86 -4.17 4.40
C VAL A 48 -7.98 -3.85 3.42
N SER A 49 -9.19 -4.34 3.72
CA SER A 49 -10.36 -4.14 2.85
C SER A 49 -11.54 -3.49 3.58
N GLY A 50 -12.54 -3.08 2.80
CA GLY A 50 -13.84 -2.61 3.27
C GLY A 50 -13.78 -1.38 4.18
N GLU A 51 -14.61 -1.39 5.21
CA GLU A 51 -14.69 -0.30 6.20
C GLU A 51 -13.40 -0.17 7.03
N THR A 52 -12.71 -1.29 7.29
CA THR A 52 -11.42 -1.28 8.00
C THR A 52 -10.38 -0.47 7.23
N ALA A 53 -10.29 -0.63 5.91
CA ALA A 53 -9.40 0.19 5.08
C ALA A 53 -9.70 1.70 5.22
N ALA A 54 -10.98 2.07 5.12
CA ALA A 54 -11.40 3.46 5.28
C ALA A 54 -11.09 4.02 6.68
N TYR A 55 -11.26 3.22 7.73
CA TYR A 55 -10.93 3.61 9.10
C TYR A 55 -9.41 3.77 9.27
N VAL A 56 -8.61 2.80 8.83
CA VAL A 56 -7.14 2.81 8.93
C VAL A 56 -6.57 4.05 8.27
N ARG A 57 -7.01 4.38 7.04
CA ARG A 57 -6.56 5.59 6.34
C ARG A 57 -6.87 6.88 7.12
N ARG A 58 -8.07 6.97 7.72
CA ARG A 58 -8.45 8.12 8.57
C ARG A 58 -7.62 8.18 9.86
N PHE A 59 -7.41 7.04 10.51
CA PHE A 59 -6.62 6.93 11.73
C PHE A 59 -5.17 7.38 11.51
N LEU A 60 -4.52 6.87 10.46
CA LEU A 60 -3.13 7.22 10.15
C LEU A 60 -3.01 8.72 9.82
N ARG A 61 -3.94 9.25 9.01
CA ARG A 61 -3.97 10.68 8.69
C ARG A 61 -4.14 11.55 9.94
N ALA A 62 -5.07 11.20 10.82
CA ALA A 62 -5.32 11.95 12.06
C ALA A 62 -4.11 11.96 13.01
N ASN A 63 -3.25 10.94 12.95
CA ASN A 63 -2.06 10.81 13.77
C ASN A 63 -0.76 11.22 13.05
N ASN A 64 -0.84 11.78 11.85
CA ASN A 64 0.32 12.12 11.02
C ASN A 64 1.26 10.92 10.73
N LEU A 65 0.66 9.72 10.60
CA LEU A 65 1.33 8.44 10.33
C LEU A 65 1.06 7.91 8.90
N SER A 66 0.52 8.75 8.01
CA SER A 66 0.29 8.36 6.62
C SER A 66 1.60 8.01 5.92
N GLY A 67 1.60 6.86 5.24
CA GLY A 67 2.67 6.41 4.34
C GLY A 67 2.15 6.15 2.93
N PRO A 68 2.97 5.56 2.05
CA PRO A 68 2.53 5.16 0.72
C PRO A 68 1.42 4.11 0.80
N VAL A 69 0.38 4.31 -0.01
CA VAL A 69 -0.79 3.41 -0.06
C VAL A 69 -1.14 3.11 -1.51
N ILE A 70 -1.26 1.84 -1.83
CA ILE A 70 -1.72 1.37 -3.14
C ILE A 70 -3.20 1.02 -3.01
N GLU A 71 -4.03 1.65 -3.82
CA GLU A 71 -5.44 1.29 -3.96
C GLU A 71 -5.58 0.20 -5.03
N ILE A 72 -6.28 -0.87 -4.67
CA ILE A 72 -6.53 -2.02 -5.53
C ILE A 72 -7.98 -1.91 -6.04
N PRO A 73 -8.21 -1.80 -7.36
CA PRO A 73 -9.56 -1.75 -7.93
C PRO A 73 -10.36 -3.03 -7.62
N GLY A 74 -11.64 -2.85 -7.31
CA GLY A 74 -12.56 -3.94 -6.97
C GLY A 74 -13.92 -3.43 -6.50
N THR A 75 -14.82 -4.35 -6.17
CA THR A 75 -16.17 -4.04 -5.65
C THR A 75 -16.12 -3.45 -4.24
N GLU A 76 -15.15 -3.89 -3.43
CA GLU A 76 -14.85 -3.33 -2.12
C GLU A 76 -13.55 -2.54 -2.16
N ARG A 77 -13.43 -1.55 -1.27
CA ARG A 77 -12.19 -0.80 -1.08
C ARG A 77 -11.11 -1.76 -0.61
N ARG A 78 -9.98 -1.80 -1.30
CA ARG A 78 -8.78 -2.55 -0.89
C ARG A 78 -7.57 -1.64 -0.95
N GLU A 79 -6.82 -1.60 0.14
CA GLU A 79 -5.62 -0.77 0.26
C GLU A 79 -4.46 -1.62 0.74
N ILE A 80 -3.31 -1.50 0.07
CA ILE A 80 -2.04 -2.04 0.54
C ILE A 80 -1.20 -0.88 1.08
N HIS A 81 -1.02 -0.86 2.40
CA HIS A 81 -0.11 0.07 3.06
C HIS A 81 1.30 -0.48 3.00
N LEU A 82 2.23 0.28 2.42
CA LEU A 82 3.65 -0.08 2.49
C LEU A 82 4.17 0.20 3.91
N VAL A 83 4.90 -0.75 4.47
CA VAL A 83 5.38 -0.72 5.85
C VAL A 83 6.82 -1.19 6.01
N THR A 84 7.44 -0.78 7.11
CA THR A 84 8.76 -1.24 7.55
C THR A 84 8.69 -2.03 8.86
N GLY A 85 9.82 -2.64 9.26
CA GLY A 85 10.00 -3.22 10.60
C GLY A 85 9.28 -4.54 10.85
N VAL A 86 8.87 -5.26 9.80
CA VAL A 86 8.12 -6.52 9.91
C VAL A 86 8.86 -7.63 10.64
N GLN A 87 10.18 -7.72 10.47
CA GLN A 87 11.02 -8.74 11.12
C GLN A 87 10.94 -8.71 12.66
N LYS A 88 10.68 -7.53 13.24
CA LYS A 88 10.66 -7.34 14.71
C LYS A 88 9.24 -7.32 15.27
N ALA A 89 8.24 -7.68 14.47
CA ALA A 89 6.84 -7.40 14.77
C ALA A 89 5.93 -8.64 14.66
N ALA A 90 6.45 -9.84 14.94
CA ALA A 90 5.72 -11.11 14.82
C ALA A 90 4.31 -11.06 15.43
N MET A 91 4.18 -10.62 16.69
CA MET A 91 2.87 -10.50 17.37
C MET A 91 1.92 -9.52 16.66
N ALA A 92 2.45 -8.43 16.09
CA ALA A 92 1.63 -7.47 15.37
C ALA A 92 1.13 -8.05 14.04
N LEU A 93 1.96 -8.83 13.34
CA LEU A 93 1.60 -9.53 12.11
C LEU A 93 0.55 -10.60 12.37
N GLU A 94 0.68 -11.39 13.44
CA GLU A 94 -0.33 -12.36 13.86
C GLU A 94 -1.67 -11.69 14.16
N ALA A 95 -1.65 -10.59 14.92
CA ALA A 95 -2.86 -9.83 15.23
C ALA A 95 -3.50 -9.23 13.96
N LEU A 96 -2.71 -8.74 13.01
CA LEU A 96 -3.20 -8.25 11.72
C LEU A 96 -3.90 -9.35 10.92
N ARG A 97 -3.28 -10.53 10.81
CA ARG A 97 -3.87 -11.69 10.13
C ARG A 97 -5.16 -12.14 10.81
N ALA A 98 -5.17 -12.20 12.14
CA ALA A 98 -6.36 -12.54 12.93
C ALA A 98 -7.51 -11.53 12.74
N ALA A 99 -7.19 -10.27 12.42
CA ALA A 99 -8.16 -9.22 12.09
C ALA A 99 -8.58 -9.21 10.60
N GLY A 100 -8.12 -10.19 9.80
CA GLY A 100 -8.48 -10.33 8.38
C GLY A 100 -7.61 -9.54 7.41
N ALA A 101 -6.49 -8.95 7.86
CA ALA A 101 -5.53 -8.32 6.95
C ALA A 101 -4.65 -9.36 6.25
N ILE A 102 -4.25 -9.07 5.00
CA ILE A 102 -3.26 -9.88 4.27
C ILE A 102 -1.89 -9.25 4.47
N VAL A 103 -0.91 -10.06 4.85
CA VAL A 103 0.49 -9.63 5.03
C VAL A 103 1.28 -10.08 3.81
N HIS A 104 1.79 -9.12 3.05
CA HIS A 104 2.71 -9.33 1.94
C HIS A 104 4.13 -9.11 2.46
N SER A 105 4.87 -10.21 2.68
CA SER A 105 6.27 -10.20 3.16
C SER A 105 7.06 -11.33 2.49
N ASP A 106 8.35 -11.41 2.78
CA ASP A 106 9.20 -12.57 2.45
C ASP A 106 9.26 -12.89 0.95
N GLY A 107 9.49 -11.86 0.12
CA GLY A 107 9.58 -12.01 -1.34
C GLY A 107 8.23 -11.99 -2.05
N ALA A 108 7.12 -11.77 -1.35
CA ALA A 108 5.82 -11.54 -1.96
C ALA A 108 5.86 -10.37 -2.96
N GLY A 109 5.17 -10.53 -4.10
CA GLY A 109 5.00 -9.48 -5.10
C GLY A 109 3.77 -8.62 -4.82
N ILE A 110 3.98 -7.31 -4.68
CA ILE A 110 2.91 -6.31 -4.54
C ILE A 110 2.82 -5.52 -5.86
N PRO A 111 1.66 -5.44 -6.52
CA PRO A 111 1.54 -4.67 -7.75
C PRO A 111 1.72 -3.18 -7.48
N LEU A 112 2.66 -2.54 -8.18
CA LEU A 112 2.87 -1.10 -8.14
C LEU A 112 2.10 -0.41 -9.27
N PRO A 113 1.60 0.81 -9.07
CA PRO A 113 1.07 1.61 -10.17
C PRO A 113 2.12 1.78 -11.30
N PRO A 114 1.75 1.70 -12.59
CA PRO A 114 0.40 1.56 -13.14
C PRO A 114 0.01 0.11 -13.51
N THR A 115 0.39 -0.90 -12.72
CA THR A 115 0.14 -2.32 -13.05
C THR A 115 -1.34 -2.65 -13.28
N GLN A 116 -1.65 -3.27 -14.42
CA GLN A 116 -3.00 -3.71 -14.73
C GLN A 116 -3.37 -4.95 -13.90
N LEU A 117 -4.45 -4.87 -13.12
CA LEU A 117 -4.85 -5.99 -12.25
C LEU A 117 -5.99 -6.80 -12.82
N SER A 118 -6.95 -6.13 -13.46
CA SER A 118 -8.10 -6.79 -14.08
C SER A 118 -8.79 -5.85 -15.06
N ALA A 119 -9.92 -6.28 -15.63
CA ALA A 119 -10.81 -5.38 -16.37
C ALA A 119 -11.34 -4.22 -15.50
N ALA A 120 -11.34 -4.36 -14.17
CA ALA A 120 -11.78 -3.31 -13.25
C ALA A 120 -10.77 -2.16 -13.10
N GLY A 121 -9.52 -2.34 -13.56
CA GLY A 121 -8.53 -1.27 -13.61
C GLY A 121 -7.11 -1.69 -13.22
N SER A 122 -6.28 -0.67 -13.06
CA SER A 122 -4.88 -0.76 -12.65
C SER A 122 -4.71 -0.41 -11.17
N ALA A 123 -3.62 -0.85 -10.55
CA ALA A 123 -3.19 -0.35 -9.25
C ALA A 123 -2.93 1.17 -9.33
N CYS A 124 -3.40 1.91 -8.33
CA CYS A 124 -3.24 3.37 -8.25
C CYS A 124 -2.66 3.77 -6.90
N TRP A 125 -1.96 4.90 -6.82
CA TRP A 125 -1.55 5.47 -5.54
C TRP A 125 -2.75 6.14 -4.86
N GLY A 126 -3.13 5.67 -3.67
CA GLY A 126 -3.99 6.41 -2.76
C GLY A 126 -3.22 7.44 -1.94
N VAL A 127 -1.93 7.20 -1.74
CA VAL A 127 -0.91 8.18 -1.29
C VAL A 127 0.38 7.81 -2.00
N ALA A 128 0.90 8.70 -2.83
CA ALA A 128 2.09 8.41 -3.61
C ALA A 128 3.37 8.46 -2.74
N PRO A 129 4.44 7.71 -3.09
CA PRO A 129 5.70 7.74 -2.34
C PRO A 129 6.38 9.12 -2.26
N GLN A 130 6.04 10.04 -3.16
CA GLN A 130 6.51 11.44 -3.20
C GLN A 130 5.70 12.32 -2.23
N GLU A 131 4.45 11.94 -1.93
CA GLU A 131 3.54 12.65 -1.03
C GLU A 131 3.76 12.23 0.43
N ALA A 132 4.24 11.00 0.65
CA ALA A 132 4.54 10.47 1.96
C ALA A 132 5.93 10.90 2.44
N ARG A 133 6.01 11.42 3.67
CA ARG A 133 7.29 11.77 4.31
C ARG A 133 8.17 10.54 4.59
N TRP A 134 7.57 9.37 4.76
CA TRP A 134 8.22 8.16 5.24
C TRP A 134 7.33 6.92 5.01
N VAL A 135 7.90 5.73 5.19
CA VAL A 135 7.15 4.46 5.22
C VAL A 135 6.92 4.04 6.68
N PRO A 136 5.67 3.93 7.16
CA PRO A 136 5.36 3.68 8.56
C PRO A 136 5.79 2.28 9.02
N PRO A 137 6.11 2.07 10.31
CA PRO A 137 6.37 0.73 10.82
C PRO A 137 5.05 -0.03 10.89
N VAL A 138 5.10 -1.34 10.70
CA VAL A 138 3.91 -2.19 10.70
C VAL A 138 3.05 -2.08 11.97
N VAL A 139 3.67 -1.73 13.10
CA VAL A 139 2.95 -1.51 14.37
C VAL A 139 1.97 -0.34 14.32
N ALA A 140 2.22 0.68 13.47
CA ALA A 140 1.28 1.78 13.26
C ALA A 140 0.01 1.29 12.57
N ILE A 141 0.14 0.41 11.57
CA ILE A 141 -1.00 -0.22 10.89
C ILE A 141 -1.73 -1.16 11.84
N SER A 142 -1.00 -1.97 12.62
CA SER A 142 -1.59 -2.84 13.65
C SER A 142 -2.40 -2.07 14.69
N ALA A 143 -1.91 -0.91 15.15
CA ALA A 143 -2.65 -0.03 16.04
C ALA A 143 -3.93 0.52 15.40
N ALA A 144 -3.86 0.95 14.14
CA ALA A 144 -5.01 1.46 13.39
C ALA A 144 -6.09 0.39 13.17
N VAL A 145 -5.69 -0.82 12.77
CA VAL A 145 -6.60 -1.97 12.59
C VAL A 145 -7.23 -2.36 13.92
N ARG A 146 -6.46 -2.42 15.01
CA ARG A 146 -6.98 -2.70 16.34
C ARG A 146 -8.00 -1.64 16.79
N ALA A 147 -7.75 -0.37 16.51
CA ALA A 147 -8.69 0.70 16.81
C ALA A 147 -10.00 0.52 16.03
N ALA A 148 -9.93 0.16 14.74
CA ALA A 148 -11.09 -0.14 13.90
C ALA A 148 -11.94 -1.29 14.48
N VAL A 149 -11.30 -2.42 14.80
CA VAL A 149 -11.97 -3.61 15.35
C VAL A 149 -12.58 -3.34 16.72
N SER A 150 -11.93 -2.54 17.55
CA SER A 150 -12.42 -2.23 18.91
C SER A 150 -13.63 -1.29 18.95
N GLY A 151 -14.04 -0.71 17.81
CA GLY A 151 -15.14 0.25 17.75
C GLY A 151 -14.89 1.56 18.50
N ARG A 152 -13.68 1.78 19.03
CA ARG A 152 -13.32 3.05 19.68
C ARG A 152 -13.29 4.15 18.63
N LYS A 153 -14.17 5.14 18.77
CA LYS A 153 -14.10 6.38 17.98
C LYS A 153 -12.75 7.06 18.24
N PRO A 154 -12.05 7.58 17.21
CA PRO A 154 -10.84 8.37 17.42
C PRO A 154 -11.19 9.53 18.33
N GLN A 155 -10.61 9.57 19.53
CA GLN A 155 -10.81 10.67 20.45
C GLN A 155 -9.97 11.83 19.92
N VAL A 156 -10.61 12.73 19.16
CA VAL A 156 -10.00 13.99 18.74
C VAL A 156 -9.66 14.72 20.04
N ALA A 157 -8.37 14.84 20.34
CA ALA A 157 -7.93 15.67 21.45
C ALA A 157 -8.46 17.08 21.19
N ARG A 158 -9.46 17.51 21.95
CA ARG A 158 -9.91 18.90 22.00
C ARG A 158 -8.71 19.69 22.54
N ILE A 159 -7.97 20.33 21.64
CA ILE A 159 -7.07 21.41 22.03
C ILE A 159 -8.00 22.54 22.46
N ALA A 160 -8.09 22.79 23.76
CA ALA A 160 -8.79 23.95 24.28
C ALA A 160 -8.05 25.20 23.78
N SER A 161 -8.78 26.04 23.05
CA SER A 161 -8.43 27.44 22.79
C SER A 161 -8.63 28.28 24.03
#